data_AF-A0A354DJP6-F1
#
_entry.id   AF-A0A354DJP6-F1
#
_cell.length_a   1.000
_cell.length_b   1.000
_cell.length_c   1.000
_cell.angle_alpha   90.00
_cell.angle_beta   90.00
_cell.angle_gamma   90.00
#
_symmetry.space_group_name_H-M   'P 1'
#
loop_
_entity.id
_entity.type
_entity.pdbx_description
1 polymer ?
#
loop_
_entity_poly.entity_id
_entity_poly.type
_entity_poly.pdbx_seq_one_letter_code
_entity_poly.pdbx_strand_id
1 'polypeptide(L)'
;SQEDVCLTPVLSIQESMEDPHIKARRVFQRFTENQSLMTVRNPLATQEGDHCNQSLPPAKGQDTENILKDLGIKEEEISKLREMQVI
;
A
#
# COMPACT_ATOMS: atom_id res chain seq x y z
N SER A 1 25.69 -19.26 33.95
CA SER A 1 24.98 -20.15 33.01
C SER A 1 24.29 -19.28 31.97
N GLN A 2 24.37 -19.62 30.69
CA GLN A 2 23.45 -19.10 29.68
C GLN A 2 22.34 -20.14 29.57
N GLU A 3 21.13 -19.78 29.95
CA GLU A 3 19.96 -20.65 29.81
C GLU A 3 19.32 -20.41 28.44
N ASP A 4 18.82 -21.47 27.81
CA ASP A 4 18.15 -21.41 26.51
C ASP A 4 16.73 -20.86 26.67
N VAL A 5 16.62 -19.54 26.72
CA VAL A 5 15.35 -18.82 26.91
C VAL A 5 15.13 -17.88 25.73
N CYS A 6 13.96 -18.02 25.09
CA CYS A 6 13.55 -17.19 23.97
C CYS A 6 13.20 -15.76 24.44
N LEU A 7 14.19 -14.88 24.49
CA LEU A 7 14.02 -13.47 24.84
C LEU A 7 14.24 -12.58 23.62
N THR A 8 13.37 -11.59 23.44
CA THR A 8 13.53 -10.51 22.46
C THR A 8 13.10 -9.19 23.09
N PRO A 9 13.75 -8.07 22.78
CA PRO A 9 13.33 -6.77 23.28
C PRO A 9 11.96 -6.37 22.71
N VAL A 10 11.22 -5.55 23.46
CA VAL A 10 10.06 -4.82 22.95
C VAL A 10 10.58 -3.56 22.25
N LEU A 11 10.53 -3.56 20.93
CA LEU A 11 11.01 -2.45 20.11
C LEU A 11 9.93 -1.40 19.89
N SER A 12 10.33 -0.12 19.90
CA SER A 12 9.56 0.96 19.30
C SER A 12 9.57 0.86 17.77
N ILE A 13 8.68 1.61 17.10
CA ILE A 13 8.64 1.67 15.63
C ILE A 13 9.98 2.12 15.08
N GLN A 14 10.56 3.18 15.65
CA GLN A 14 11.84 3.72 15.19
C GLN A 14 12.99 2.70 15.35
N GLU A 15 13.05 1.99 16.48
CA GLU A 15 14.04 0.94 16.69
C GLU A 15 13.85 -0.24 15.71
N SER A 16 12.60 -0.62 15.44
CA SER A 16 12.29 -1.69 14.48
C SER A 16 12.73 -1.35 13.05
N MET A 17 12.67 -0.09 12.65
CA MET A 17 13.12 0.36 11.33
C MET A 17 14.64 0.25 11.17
N GLU A 18 15.36 0.30 12.27
CA GLU A 18 16.82 0.17 12.30
C GLU A 18 17.30 -1.27 12.43
N ASP A 19 16.40 -2.21 12.78
CA ASP A 19 16.70 -3.62 12.97
C ASP A 19 17.30 -4.27 11.70
N PRO A 20 18.42 -5.02 11.82
CA PRO A 20 19.10 -5.62 10.67
C PRO A 20 18.23 -6.55 9.83
N HIS A 21 17.37 -7.35 10.48
CA HIS A 21 16.50 -8.30 9.79
C HIS A 21 15.39 -7.57 9.03
N ILE A 22 14.78 -6.56 9.66
CA ILE A 22 13.75 -5.71 9.05
C ILE A 22 14.29 -4.97 7.82
N LYS A 23 15.50 -4.40 7.91
CA LYS A 23 16.19 -3.74 6.79
C LYS A 23 16.50 -4.70 5.65
N ALA A 24 17.07 -5.87 5.96
CA ALA A 24 17.43 -6.87 4.96
C ALA A 24 16.21 -7.33 4.14
N ARG A 25 15.05 -7.40 4.79
CA ARG A 25 13.77 -7.78 4.15
C ARG A 25 13.04 -6.62 3.46
N ARG A 26 13.54 -5.38 3.61
CA ARG A 26 12.91 -4.16 3.09
C ARG A 26 11.44 -4.05 3.48
N VAL A 27 11.15 -4.32 4.76
CA VAL A 27 9.76 -4.30 5.29
C VAL A 27 9.16 -2.91 5.16
N PHE A 28 9.93 -1.87 5.49
CA PHE A 28 9.53 -0.48 5.25
C PHE A 28 10.06 -0.03 3.90
N GLN A 29 9.19 0.54 3.08
CA GLN A 29 9.52 1.03 1.75
C GLN A 29 8.86 2.39 1.50
N ARG A 30 9.39 3.14 0.52
CA ARG A 30 8.87 4.43 0.10
C ARG A 30 8.25 4.31 -1.28
N PHE A 31 7.24 5.12 -1.58
CA PHE A 31 6.68 5.19 -2.92
C PHE A 31 7.68 5.85 -3.88
N THR A 32 7.81 5.32 -5.09
CA THR A 32 8.72 5.86 -6.11
C THR A 32 8.30 7.27 -6.54
N GLU A 33 6.99 7.53 -6.65
CA GLU A 33 6.42 8.83 -7.01
C GLU A 33 6.45 9.84 -5.86
N ASN A 34 6.53 9.39 -4.61
CA ASN A 34 6.60 10.26 -3.44
C ASN A 34 7.43 9.63 -2.33
N GLN A 35 8.72 9.99 -2.29
CA GLN A 35 9.66 9.47 -1.31
C GLN A 35 9.36 9.90 0.14
N SER A 36 8.53 10.93 0.36
CA SER A 36 8.15 11.32 1.73
C SER A 36 7.18 10.31 2.37
N LEU A 37 6.43 9.57 1.56
CA LEU A 37 5.46 8.59 2.03
C LEU A 37 6.13 7.23 2.23
N MET A 38 5.93 6.68 3.42
CA MET A 38 6.44 5.36 3.80
C MET A 38 5.28 4.40 4.00
N THR A 39 5.47 3.16 3.58
CA THR A 39 4.51 2.08 3.72
C THR A 39 5.21 0.79 4.14
N VAL A 40 4.42 -0.18 4.58
CA VAL A 40 4.89 -1.53 4.89
C VAL A 40 4.66 -2.41 3.66
N ARG A 41 5.68 -3.18 3.29
CA ARG A 41 5.62 -4.16 2.21
C ARG A 41 4.69 -5.31 2.58
N ASN A 42 4.14 -5.98 1.56
CA ASN A 42 3.40 -7.22 1.76
C ASN A 42 4.26 -8.23 2.59
N PRO A 43 3.79 -8.68 3.76
CA PRO A 43 4.58 -9.56 4.64
C PRO A 43 4.83 -10.95 4.06
N LEU A 44 4.02 -11.37 3.07
CA LEU A 44 4.11 -12.65 2.37
C LEU A 44 4.96 -12.56 1.08
N ALA A 45 5.73 -11.49 0.88
CA ALA A 45 6.52 -11.30 -0.34
C ALA A 45 7.45 -12.49 -0.60
N THR A 46 7.29 -13.13 -1.75
CA THR A 46 8.15 -14.18 -2.29
C THR A 46 9.12 -13.59 -3.33
N GLN A 47 10.16 -14.34 -3.71
CA GLN A 47 11.11 -13.88 -4.74
C GLN A 47 10.47 -13.65 -6.11
N GLU A 48 9.34 -14.30 -6.38
CA GLU A 48 8.59 -14.20 -7.65
C GLU A 48 7.48 -13.13 -7.60
N GLY A 49 7.14 -12.62 -6.40
CA GLY A 49 5.94 -11.82 -6.15
C GLY A 49 6.23 -10.38 -5.76
N ASP A 50 7.11 -9.68 -6.47
CA ASP A 50 7.35 -8.24 -6.28
C ASP A 50 6.27 -7.35 -6.95
N HIS A 51 5.04 -7.86 -7.06
CA HIS A 51 3.89 -7.17 -7.63
C HIS A 51 3.22 -6.20 -6.65
N CYS A 52 3.97 -5.59 -5.74
CA CYS A 52 3.45 -4.43 -5.04
C CYS A 52 3.43 -3.29 -6.04
N ASN A 53 2.27 -3.03 -6.66
CA ASN A 53 2.02 -1.78 -7.37
C ASN A 53 2.51 -0.63 -6.48
N GLN A 54 3.59 0.03 -6.90
CA GLN A 54 4.20 1.14 -6.18
C GLN A 54 3.56 2.49 -6.55
N SER A 55 2.40 2.46 -7.23
CA SER A 55 1.61 3.65 -7.48
C SER A 55 1.02 4.15 -6.17
N LEU A 56 0.88 5.47 -6.06
CA LEU A 56 0.14 6.04 -4.95
C LEU A 56 -1.30 5.50 -4.92
N PRO A 57 -1.92 5.40 -3.73
CA PRO A 57 -3.36 5.13 -3.65
C PRO A 57 -4.14 6.15 -4.47
N PRO A 58 -5.17 5.74 -5.23
CA PRO A 58 -5.95 6.66 -6.05
C PRO A 58 -6.68 7.68 -5.17
N ALA A 59 -6.89 8.88 -5.72
CA ALA A 59 -7.73 9.87 -5.07
C ALA A 59 -9.19 9.40 -5.01
N LYS A 60 -9.97 9.99 -4.10
CA LYS A 60 -11.41 9.69 -3.99
C LYS A 60 -12.08 9.90 -5.34
N GLY A 61 -12.64 8.82 -5.89
CA GLY A 61 -13.39 8.82 -7.15
C GLY A 61 -12.55 8.94 -8.42
N GLN A 62 -11.22 8.84 -8.33
CA GLN A 62 -10.31 8.97 -9.49
C GLN A 62 -10.68 8.04 -10.64
N ASP A 63 -11.05 6.79 -10.32
CA ASP A 63 -11.33 5.76 -11.32
C ASP A 63 -12.85 5.56 -11.57
N THR A 64 -13.71 6.36 -10.92
CA THR A 64 -15.17 6.14 -10.96
C THR A 64 -15.73 6.12 -12.37
N GLU A 65 -15.39 7.10 -13.22
CA GLU A 65 -15.89 7.13 -14.59
C GLU A 65 -15.38 5.97 -15.44
N ASN A 66 -14.09 5.63 -15.31
CA ASN A 66 -13.49 4.56 -16.10
C ASN A 66 -14.18 3.23 -15.77
N ILE A 67 -14.43 2.96 -14.49
CA ILE A 67 -15.15 1.77 -14.05
C ILE A 67 -16.60 1.78 -14.59
N LEU A 68 -17.30 2.93 -14.54
CA LEU A 68 -18.67 3.01 -15.08
C LEU A 68 -18.71 2.77 -16.59
N LYS A 69 -17.74 3.29 -17.34
CA LYS A 69 -17.58 3.06 -18.78
C LYS A 69 -17.29 1.58 -19.08
N ASP A 70 -16.41 0.96 -18.30
CA ASP A 70 -16.09 -0.47 -18.42
C ASP A 70 -17.30 -1.37 -18.13
N LEU A 71 -18.22 -0.92 -17.28
CA LEU A 71 -19.50 -1.57 -17.01
C LEU A 71 -20.57 -1.31 -18.10
N GLY A 72 -20.24 -0.50 -19.12
CA GLY A 72 -21.14 -0.18 -20.23
C GLY A 72 -22.14 0.94 -19.95
N ILE A 73 -21.96 1.71 -18.86
CA ILE A 73 -22.78 2.89 -18.57
C ILE A 73 -22.42 3.99 -19.57
N LYS A 74 -23.43 4.63 -20.16
CA LYS A 74 -23.20 5.64 -21.19
C LYS A 74 -22.77 6.98 -20.58
N GLU A 75 -22.06 7.77 -21.37
CA GLU A 75 -21.59 9.11 -20.97
C GLU A 75 -22.74 10.01 -20.50
N GLU A 76 -23.92 9.91 -21.12
CA GLU A 76 -25.09 10.70 -20.73
C GLU A 76 -25.65 10.27 -19.37
N GLU A 77 -25.52 9.00 -19.00
CA GLU A 77 -25.95 8.48 -17.69
C GLU A 77 -24.96 8.83 -16.59
N ILE A 78 -23.65 8.73 -16.88
CA ILE A 78 -22.58 9.17 -15.98
C ILE A 78 -22.73 10.67 -15.65
N SER A 79 -23.02 11.49 -16.66
CA SER A 79 -23.25 12.92 -16.47
C SER A 79 -24.40 13.19 -15.49
N LYS A 80 -25.52 12.46 -15.60
CA LYS A 80 -26.65 12.57 -14.67
C LYS A 80 -26.26 12.18 -13.24
N LEU A 81 -25.48 11.11 -13.07
CA LEU A 81 -25.02 10.68 -11.75
C LEU A 81 -24.12 11.75 -11.10
N ARG A 82 -23.26 12.41 -11.89
CA ARG A 82 -22.44 13.55 -11.41
C ARG A 82 -23.31 14.72 -10.99
N GLU A 83 -24.30 15.10 -11.80
CA GLU A 83 -25.24 16.19 -11.50
C GLU A 83 -26.06 15.90 -10.22
N MET A 84 -26.46 14.64 -10.02
CA MET A 84 -27.15 14.18 -8.82
C MET A 84 -26.25 14.07 -7.59
N GLN A 85 -24.93 14.26 -7.73
CA GLN A 85 -23.92 14.11 -6.68
C GLN A 85 -23.92 12.72 -5.99
N VAL A 86 -24.26 11.68 -6.75
CA VAL A 86 -24.21 10.29 -6.28
C VAL A 86 -22.91 9.59 -6.68
N ILE A 87 -22.10 10.22 -7.55
CA ILE A 87 -20.73 9.82 -7.91
C ILE A 87 -19.76 11.00 -7.87
#